data_AF-A0AAW5GLS0-F1
#
_entry.id   AF-A0AAW5GLS0-F1
#
_cell.length_a   1.000
_cell.length_b   1.000
_cell.length_c   1.000
_cell.angle_alpha   90.00
_cell.angle_beta   90.00
_cell.angle_gamma   90.00
#
_symmetry.space_group_name_H-M   'P 1'
#
loop_
_entity.id
_entity.type
_entity.pdbx_description
1 polymer ?
#
loop_
_entity_poly.entity_id
_entity_poly.type
_entity_poly.pdbx_seq_one_letter_code
_entity_poly.pdbx_strand_id
1 'polypeptide(L)'
;MPAGIVRPNCPPSPPSPSLESLGLVIRARELAQEIASQERETADLTQLVLGEISDFFSGIGQPVAPETPEEMQAVLMARVESVMRDHQ
;
A
#
# COMPACT_ATOMS: atom_id res chain seq x y z
N MET A 1 -14.59 57.13 45.02
CA MET A 1 -15.27 56.32 44.00
C MET A 1 -14.33 55.17 43.62
N PRO A 2 -14.64 53.88 43.86
CA PRO A 2 -13.72 52.81 43.43
C PRO A 2 -13.94 52.51 41.94
N ALA A 3 -12.84 52.35 41.20
CA ALA A 3 -12.86 52.00 39.79
C ALA A 3 -13.36 50.56 39.61
N GLY A 4 -14.41 50.39 38.81
CA GLY A 4 -14.99 49.08 38.51
C GLY A 4 -13.99 48.20 37.75
N ILE A 5 -13.77 46.99 38.28
CA ILE A 5 -13.00 45.94 37.62
C ILE A 5 -13.82 45.46 36.41
N VAL A 6 -13.37 45.81 35.20
CA VAL A 6 -13.93 45.28 33.95
C VAL A 6 -13.43 43.85 33.79
N ARG A 7 -14.35 42.87 33.88
CA ARG A 7 -14.05 41.48 33.55
C ARG A 7 -13.71 41.39 32.06
N PRO A 8 -12.55 40.80 31.66
CA PRO A 8 -12.28 40.53 30.25
C PRO A 8 -13.35 39.57 29.72
N ASN A 9 -13.99 39.97 28.63
CA ASN A 9 -15.01 39.18 27.94
C ASN A 9 -14.29 37.99 27.27
N CYS A 10 -14.51 36.77 27.76
CA CYS A 10 -13.92 35.58 27.14
C CYS A 10 -14.54 35.38 25.74
N PRO A 11 -13.74 35.12 24.69
CA PRO A 11 -14.28 34.83 23.37
C PRO A 11 -15.12 33.54 23.39
N PRO A 12 -16.17 33.44 22.57
CA PRO A 12 -16.96 32.21 22.46
C PRO A 12 -16.06 31.04 22.02
N SER A 13 -16.26 29.88 22.65
CA SER A 13 -15.55 28.66 22.28
C SER A 13 -15.88 28.28 20.83
N PRO A 14 -14.92 27.74 20.06
CA PRO A 14 -15.19 27.28 18.71
C PRO A 14 -16.27 26.20 18.71
N PRO A 15 -17.13 26.13 17.68
CA PRO A 15 -18.14 25.10 17.58
C PRO A 15 -17.48 23.73 17.60
N SER A 16 -18.03 22.82 18.40
CA SER A 16 -17.65 21.41 18.39
C SER A 16 -17.81 20.88 16.96
N PRO A 17 -16.89 20.01 16.47
CA PRO A 17 -17.06 19.41 15.15
C PRO A 17 -18.46 18.78 15.06
N SER A 18 -19.23 19.17 14.04
CA SER A 18 -20.60 18.66 13.88
C SER A 18 -20.56 17.13 13.82
N LEU A 19 -21.55 16.44 14.35
CA LEU A 19 -21.62 14.96 14.29
C LEU A 19 -21.50 14.43 12.84
N GLU A 20 -21.90 15.24 11.86
CA GLU A 20 -21.72 14.98 10.43
C GLU A 20 -20.24 14.94 10.01
N SER A 21 -19.42 15.87 10.51
CA SER A 21 -17.98 15.88 10.26
C SER A 21 -17.28 14.65 10.84
N LEU A 22 -17.70 14.20 12.03
CA LEU A 22 -17.21 12.95 12.62
C LEU A 22 -17.61 11.73 11.77
N GLY A 23 -18.87 11.68 11.33
CA GLY A 23 -19.37 10.63 10.45
C GLY A 23 -18.63 10.54 9.12
N LEU A 24 -18.26 11.69 8.54
CA LEU A 24 -17.44 11.76 7.33
C LEU A 24 -16.03 11.22 7.56
N VAL A 25 -15.39 11.57 8.67
CA VAL A 25 -14.04 11.07 9.02
C VAL A 25 -14.05 9.54 9.19
N ILE A 26 -15.08 9.00 9.84
CA ILE A 26 -15.20 7.55 10.04
C ILE A 26 -15.35 6.84 8.68
N ARG A 27 -16.24 7.31 7.80
CA ARG A 27 -16.42 6.72 6.47
C ARG A 27 -15.16 6.83 5.61
N ALA A 28 -14.47 7.98 5.65
CA ALA A 28 -13.23 8.17 4.91
C ALA A 28 -12.15 7.18 5.36
N ARG A 29 -12.07 6.91 6.67
CA ARG A 29 -11.16 5.91 7.22
C ARG A 29 -11.52 4.49 6.78
N GLU A 30 -12.80 4.13 6.82
CA GLU A 30 -13.28 2.80 6.37
C GLU A 30 -12.96 2.58 4.89
N LEU A 31 -13.26 3.56 4.02
CA LEU A 31 -12.95 3.48 2.60
C LEU A 31 -11.45 3.36 2.33
N ALA A 32 -10.61 4.11 3.06
CA ALA A 32 -9.17 4.02 2.91
C ALA A 32 -8.63 2.63 3.32
N GLN A 33 -9.23 2.01 4.34
CA GLN A 33 -8.87 0.64 4.74
C GLN A 33 -9.29 -0.38 3.69
N GLU A 34 -10.48 -0.23 3.11
CA GLU A 34 -10.99 -1.09 2.04
C GLU A 34 -10.10 -1.01 0.79
N ILE A 35 -9.73 0.20 0.36
CA ILE A 35 -8.80 0.42 -0.75
C ILE A 35 -7.45 -0.25 -0.46
N ALA A 36 -6.89 -0.02 0.74
CA ALA A 36 -5.61 -0.63 1.12
C ALA A 36 -5.66 -2.17 1.18
N SER A 37 -6.80 -2.76 1.54
CA SER A 37 -6.99 -4.22 1.47
C SER A 37 -7.10 -4.72 0.03
N GLN A 38 -7.82 -4.01 -0.84
CA GLN A 38 -7.94 -4.38 -2.25
C GLN A 38 -6.59 -4.29 -2.96
N GLU A 39 -5.81 -3.22 -2.73
CA GLU A 39 -4.45 -3.09 -3.28
C GLU A 39 -3.51 -4.22 -2.81
N ARG A 40 -3.75 -4.77 -1.61
CA ARG A 40 -2.96 -5.88 -1.07
C ARG A 40 -3.35 -7.23 -1.66
N GLU A 41 -4.61 -7.38 -2.06
CA GLU A 41 -5.14 -8.61 -2.69
C GLU A 41 -4.82 -8.66 -4.19
N THR A 42 -4.64 -7.52 -4.85
CA THR A 42 -4.20 -7.43 -6.24
C THR A 42 -2.70 -7.15 -6.32
N ALA A 43 -1.87 -8.18 -6.18
CA ALA A 43 -0.50 -8.07 -6.67
C ALA A 43 -0.57 -7.92 -8.19
N ASP A 44 -0.29 -6.72 -8.70
CA ASP A 44 -0.24 -6.44 -10.14
C ASP A 44 0.68 -7.49 -10.80
N LEU A 45 0.23 -8.09 -11.91
CA LEU A 45 0.97 -9.09 -12.67
C LEU A 45 2.41 -8.62 -12.94
N THR A 46 2.58 -7.32 -13.21
CA THR A 46 3.90 -6.70 -13.39
C THR A 46 4.81 -6.93 -12.18
N GLN A 47 4.32 -6.74 -10.96
CA GLN A 47 5.10 -6.94 -9.74
C GLN A 47 5.45 -8.40 -9.51
N LEU A 48 4.52 -9.32 -9.81
CA LEU A 48 4.77 -10.75 -9.70
C LEU A 48 5.87 -11.21 -10.65
N VAL A 49 5.83 -10.76 -11.92
CA VAL A 49 6.84 -11.07 -12.92
C VAL A 49 8.21 -10.47 -12.54
N LEU A 50 8.24 -9.21 -12.07
CA LEU A 50 9.47 -8.57 -11.61
C LEU A 50 10.09 -9.27 -10.39
N GLY A 51 9.25 -9.75 -9.47
CA GLY A 51 9.68 -10.55 -8.33
C GLY A 51 10.34 -11.86 -8.77
N GLU A 52 9.72 -12.57 -9.71
CA GLU A 52 10.23 -13.84 -10.24
C GLU A 52 11.57 -13.67 -10.94
N ILE A 53 11.72 -12.61 -11.75
CA ILE A 53 12.98 -12.26 -12.39
C ILE A 53 14.05 -11.97 -11.32
N SER A 54 13.71 -11.18 -10.31
CA SER A 54 14.66 -10.81 -9.24
C SER A 54 15.12 -12.04 -8.44
N ASP A 55 14.19 -12.93 -8.08
CA ASP A 55 14.50 -14.19 -7.39
C ASP A 55 15.42 -15.08 -8.23
N PHE A 56 15.12 -15.24 -9.53
CA PHE A 56 15.93 -16.01 -10.45
C PHE A 56 17.39 -15.53 -10.50
N PHE A 57 17.60 -14.22 -10.66
CA PHE A 57 18.96 -13.66 -10.71
C PHE A 57 19.67 -13.69 -9.34
N SER A 58 18.94 -13.67 -8.23
CA SER A 58 19.53 -13.81 -6.88
C SER A 58 20.12 -15.19 -6.60
N GLY A 59 19.65 -16.22 -7.32
CA GLY A 59 20.12 -17.60 -7.23
C GLY A 59 21.33 -17.94 -8.11
N ILE A 60 21.82 -17.01 -8.93
CA ILE A 60 22.97 -17.26 -9.81
C ILE A 60 24.23 -17.56 -8.97
N GLY A 61 24.96 -18.61 -9.36
CA GLY A 61 26.14 -19.08 -8.64
C GLY A 61 25.84 -20.12 -7.56
N GLN A 62 24.58 -20.52 -7.39
CA GLN A 62 24.24 -21.71 -6.62
C GLN A 62 24.55 -23.00 -7.41
N PRO A 63 24.88 -24.13 -6.75
CA PRO A 63 25.28 -25.37 -7.43
C PRO A 63 24.23 -25.99 -8.37
N VAL A 64 22.98 -25.51 -8.30
CA VAL A 64 21.82 -26.00 -9.08
C VAL A 64 21.35 -24.94 -10.08
N ALA A 65 22.01 -23.78 -10.14
CA ALA A 65 21.65 -22.72 -11.06
C ALA A 65 22.01 -23.12 -12.51
N PRO A 66 21.18 -22.73 -13.50
CA PRO A 66 21.54 -22.87 -14.90
C PRO A 66 22.84 -22.13 -15.19
N GLU A 67 23.76 -22.78 -15.92
CA GLU A 67 25.12 -22.28 -16.14
C GLU A 67 25.28 -21.59 -17.50
N THR A 68 24.53 -22.04 -18.52
CA THR A 68 24.59 -21.44 -19.86
C THR A 68 23.52 -20.36 -20.05
N PRO A 69 23.77 -19.31 -20.86
CA PRO A 69 22.78 -18.29 -21.16
C PRO A 69 21.46 -18.85 -21.71
N GLU A 70 21.53 -19.90 -22.53
CA GLU A 70 20.38 -20.57 -23.14
C GLU A 70 19.52 -21.29 -22.09
N GLU A 71 20.15 -22.01 -21.16
CA GLU A 71 19.45 -22.64 -20.03
C GLU A 71 18.86 -21.58 -19.09
N MET A 72 19.61 -20.51 -18.82
CA MET A 72 19.12 -19.40 -18.00
C MET A 72 17.87 -18.78 -18.61
N GLN A 73 17.88 -18.54 -19.93
CA GLN A 73 16.73 -18.02 -20.65
C GLN A 73 15.56 -19.01 -20.59
N ALA A 74 15.78 -20.30 -20.86
CA ALA A 74 14.72 -21.30 -20.85
C ALA A 74 14.06 -21.43 -19.47
N VAL A 75 14.85 -21.49 -18.40
CA VAL A 75 14.34 -21.58 -17.03
C VAL A 75 13.60 -20.31 -16.64
N LEU A 76 14.15 -19.13 -16.95
CA LEU A 76 13.49 -17.87 -16.64
C LEU A 76 12.14 -17.74 -17.37
N MET A 77 12.09 -18.09 -18.66
CA MET A 77 10.84 -18.05 -19.44
C MET A 77 9.80 -19.00 -18.86
N ALA A 78 10.17 -20.23 -18.51
CA ALA A 78 9.24 -21.19 -17.91
C ALA A 78 8.66 -20.70 -16.57
N ARG A 79 9.49 -20.02 -15.75
CA ARG A 79 9.07 -19.43 -14.47
C ARG A 79 8.10 -18.26 -14.67
N VAL A 80 8.42 -17.34 -15.58
CA VAL A 80 7.53 -16.21 -15.92
C VAL A 80 6.22 -16.69 -16.52
N GLU A 81 6.25 -17.69 -17.42
CA GLU A 81 5.04 -18.29 -17.99
C GLU A 81 4.16 -18.97 -16.92
N SER A 82 4.75 -19.55 -15.87
CA SER A 82 3.98 -20.06 -14.74
C SER A 82 3.23 -18.94 -14.03
N VAL A 83 3.93 -17.86 -13.66
CA VAL A 83 3.33 -16.69 -13.00
C VAL A 83 2.18 -16.11 -13.83
N MET A 84 2.36 -16.01 -15.14
CA MET A 84 1.31 -15.50 -16.04
C MET A 84 0.08 -16.41 -16.12
N ARG A 85 0.25 -17.73 -16.02
CA ARG A 85 -0.88 -18.69 -16.00
C ARG A 85 -1.60 -18.68 -14.67
N ASP A 86 -0.85 -18.61 -13.56
CA ASP A 86 -1.41 -18.64 -12.21
C ASP A 86 -2.15 -17.34 -11.85
N HIS A 87 -1.96 -16.28 -12.65
CA HIS A 87 -2.64 -14.99 -12.53
C HIS A 87 -3.90 -14.85 -13.41
N GLN A 88 -4.25 -15.86 -14.21
CA GLN A 88 -5.49 -15.88 -15.04
C GLN A 88 -6.67 -16.50 -14.30
#